data_AF-A0A6C8N4Z4-F1
#
_entry.id   AF-A0A6C8N4Z4-F1
#
_cell.length_a   1.000
_cell.length_b   1.000
_cell.length_c   1.000
_cell.angle_alpha   90.00
_cell.angle_beta   90.00
_cell.angle_gamma   90.00
#
_symmetry.space_group_name_H-M   'P 1'
#
loop_
_entity.id
_entity.type
_entity.pdbx_description
1 polymer ?
#
loop_
_entity_poly.entity_id
_entity_poly.type
_entity_poly.pdbx_seq_one_letter_code
_entity_poly.pdbx_strand_id
1 'polypeptide(L)'
;MLASIDKTLREIIREEVQQALNEYKAQQQKESSLKRMTRKEFMDYANLGWRYITENIWYHPDFIPLRYKNGNKWIVSVAGIKWFDDVWRKEHDQS
;
A
#
# COMPACT_ATOMS: atom_id res chain seq x y z
N MET A 1 48.46 -10.88 -11.88
CA MET A 1 47.36 -10.51 -12.81
C MET A 1 46.02 -11.11 -12.42
N LEU A 2 45.92 -12.42 -12.12
CA LEU A 2 44.63 -13.07 -11.78
C LEU A 2 43.93 -12.54 -10.52
N ALA A 3 44.68 -12.20 -9.45
CA ALA A 3 44.12 -11.63 -8.22
C ALA A 3 43.46 -10.25 -8.40
N SER A 4 43.87 -9.50 -9.43
CA SER A 4 43.28 -8.18 -9.74
C SER A 4 41.92 -8.32 -10.40
N ILE A 5 41.74 -9.32 -11.26
CA ILE A 5 40.48 -9.57 -11.98
C ILE A 5 39.41 -10.07 -11.00
N ASP A 6 39.79 -10.94 -10.06
CA ASP A 6 38.89 -11.43 -9.00
C ASP A 6 38.45 -10.29 -8.05
N LYS A 7 39.34 -9.33 -7.77
CA LYS A 7 38.99 -8.13 -7.00
C LYS A 7 38.01 -7.22 -7.74
N THR A 8 38.26 -6.95 -9.02
CA THR A 8 37.38 -6.10 -9.85
C THR A 8 35.99 -6.72 -10.04
N LEU A 9 35.91 -8.03 -10.28
CA LEU A 9 34.62 -8.73 -10.39
C LEU A 9 33.82 -8.68 -9.07
N ARG A 10 34.48 -8.82 -7.92
CA ARG A 10 33.82 -8.73 -6.61
C ARG A 10 33.29 -7.33 -6.31
N GLU A 11 33.99 -6.29 -6.76
CA GLU A 11 33.53 -4.91 -6.63
C GLU A 11 32.28 -4.66 -7.49
N ILE A 12 32.28 -5.11 -8.74
CA ILE A 12 31.12 -5.01 -9.64
C ILE A 12 29.90 -5.75 -9.07
N ILE A 13 30.07 -7.01 -8.65
CA ILE A 13 28.96 -7.80 -8.07
C ILE A 13 28.42 -7.14 -6.79
N ARG A 14 29.29 -6.55 -5.96
CA ARG A 14 28.85 -5.85 -4.74
C ARG A 14 28.04 -4.61 -5.08
N GLU A 15 28.44 -3.84 -6.09
CA GLU A 15 27.72 -2.64 -6.53
C GLU A 15 26.34 -2.99 -7.11
N GLU A 16 26.25 -4.00 -7.96
CA GLU A 16 24.97 -4.46 -8.54
C GLU A 16 24.01 -4.99 -7.46
N VAL A 17 24.51 -5.80 -6.52
CA VAL A 17 23.71 -6.31 -5.39
C VAL A 17 23.26 -5.15 -4.49
N GLN A 18 24.11 -4.16 -4.24
CA GLN A 18 23.77 -3.00 -3.43
C GLN A 18 22.71 -2.13 -4.12
N GLN A 19 22.80 -1.96 -5.44
CA GLN A 19 21.81 -1.23 -6.22
C GLN A 19 20.46 -1.95 -6.19
N ALA A 20 20.43 -3.26 -6.43
CA ALA A 20 19.20 -4.06 -6.34
C ALA A 20 18.58 -4.02 -4.94
N LEU A 21 19.40 -4.07 -3.88
CA LEU A 21 18.93 -3.92 -2.50
C LEU A 21 18.34 -2.53 -2.23
N ASN A 22 18.93 -1.49 -2.80
CA ASN A 22 18.44 -0.11 -2.65
C ASN A 22 17.13 0.10 -3.40
N GLU A 23 17.00 -0.45 -4.62
CA GLU A 23 15.76 -0.42 -5.40
C GLU A 23 14.64 -1.20 -4.71
N TYR A 24 14.92 -2.38 -4.16
CA TYR A 24 13.98 -3.16 -3.36
C TYR A 24 13.54 -2.42 -2.09
N LYS A 25 14.48 -1.79 -1.38
CA LYS A 25 14.16 -0.97 -0.19
C LYS A 25 13.34 0.26 -0.56
N ALA A 26 13.62 0.91 -1.69
CA ALA A 26 12.86 2.06 -2.17
C ALA A 26 11.43 1.67 -2.59
N GLN A 27 11.24 0.49 -3.19
CA GLN A 27 9.91 -0.08 -3.47
C GLN A 27 9.16 -0.39 -2.16
N GLN A 28 9.81 -1.03 -1.19
CA GLN A 28 9.25 -1.32 0.14
C GLN A 28 8.87 -0.04 0.93
N GLN A 29 9.64 1.03 0.79
CA GLN A 29 9.34 2.33 1.41
C GLN A 29 8.15 3.04 0.73
N LYS A 30 7.95 2.83 -0.58
CA LYS A 30 6.77 3.31 -1.30
C LYS A 30 5.51 2.49 -0.99
N GLU A 31 5.64 1.20 -0.67
CA GLU A 31 4.49 0.31 -0.44
C GLU A 31 3.92 0.31 1.01
N SER A 32 4.57 0.92 2.01
CA SER A 32 4.15 0.75 3.43
C SER A 32 3.95 2.02 4.28
N SER A 33 3.51 3.14 3.70
CA SER A 33 2.94 4.23 4.51
C SER A 33 1.48 3.98 4.90
N LEU A 34 0.80 3.06 4.21
CA LEU A 34 -0.59 2.73 4.47
C LEU A 34 -0.71 1.97 5.79
N LYS A 35 -1.02 2.71 6.85
CA LYS A 35 -1.45 2.16 8.13
C LYS A 35 -2.93 1.82 8.06
N ARG A 36 -3.35 0.86 8.87
CA ARG A 36 -4.77 0.59 9.09
C ARG A 36 -5.45 1.87 9.58
N MET A 37 -6.63 2.15 9.08
CA MET A 37 -7.38 3.37 9.40
C MET A 37 -8.63 3.02 10.18
N THR A 38 -8.97 3.82 11.18
CA THR A 38 -10.34 3.82 11.73
C THR A 38 -11.34 4.26 10.67
N ARG A 39 -12.63 3.97 10.90
CA ARG A 39 -13.70 4.49 10.04
C ARG A 39 -13.60 6.00 9.81
N LYS A 40 -13.29 6.78 10.86
CA LYS A 40 -13.20 8.25 10.76
C LYS A 40 -12.02 8.66 9.88
N GLU A 41 -10.84 8.09 10.13
CA GLU A 41 -9.65 8.36 9.32
C GLU A 41 -9.86 7.95 7.85
N PHE A 42 -10.56 6.84 7.59
CA PHE A 42 -10.91 6.42 6.24
C PHE A 42 -11.87 7.40 5.55
N MET A 43 -12.86 7.94 6.28
CA MET A 43 -13.74 8.99 5.72
C MET A 43 -12.98 10.25 5.36
N ASP A 44 -12.11 10.71 6.27
CA ASP A 44 -11.28 11.89 6.07
C ASP A 44 -10.30 11.67 4.89
N TYR A 45 -9.72 10.47 4.78
CA TYR A 45 -8.86 10.05 3.68
C TYR A 45 -9.58 9.98 2.33
N ALA A 46 -10.78 9.40 2.31
CA ALA A 46 -11.62 9.30 1.11
C ALA A 46 -12.12 10.67 0.63
N ASN A 47 -12.14 11.67 1.53
CA ASN A 47 -12.79 12.97 1.30
C ASN A 47 -14.27 12.82 0.90
N LEU A 48 -14.96 11.84 1.51
CA LEU A 48 -16.36 11.51 1.23
C LEU A 48 -17.19 11.51 2.51
N GLY A 49 -18.46 11.91 2.40
CA GLY A 49 -19.40 11.88 3.51
C GLY A 49 -19.72 10.44 3.96
N TRP A 50 -19.99 10.26 5.25
CA TRP A 50 -20.31 8.93 5.82
C TRP A 50 -21.50 8.27 5.12
N ARG A 51 -22.53 9.06 4.78
CA ARG A 51 -23.71 8.58 4.07
C ARG A 51 -23.32 7.93 2.74
N TYR A 52 -22.55 8.64 1.94
CA TYR A 52 -22.08 8.17 0.64
C TYR A 52 -21.19 6.93 0.78
N ILE A 53 -20.24 6.94 1.73
CA ILE A 53 -19.41 5.76 2.03
C ILE A 53 -20.28 4.58 2.41
N THR A 54 -21.31 4.78 3.24
CA THR A 54 -22.19 3.69 3.68
C THR A 54 -22.95 3.07 2.51
N GLU A 55 -23.51 3.91 1.65
CA GLU A 55 -24.34 3.51 0.51
C GLU A 55 -23.53 2.81 -0.59
N ASN A 56 -22.28 3.23 -0.83
CA ASN A 56 -21.52 2.79 -2.01
C ASN A 56 -20.29 1.91 -1.70
N ILE A 57 -19.70 2.02 -0.51
CA ILE A 57 -18.40 1.41 -0.19
C ILE A 57 -18.53 0.43 0.97
N TRP A 58 -19.09 0.90 2.09
CA TRP A 58 -19.06 0.21 3.37
C TRP A 58 -19.70 -1.17 3.24
N TYR A 59 -20.84 -1.31 2.56
CA TYR A 59 -21.49 -2.61 2.38
C TYR A 59 -21.19 -3.29 1.05
N HIS A 60 -20.18 -2.83 0.30
CA HIS A 60 -19.77 -3.49 -0.94
C HIS A 60 -19.21 -4.89 -0.64
N PRO A 61 -19.62 -5.95 -1.37
CA PRO A 61 -19.20 -7.33 -1.11
C PRO A 61 -17.68 -7.49 -1.00
N ASP A 62 -16.92 -6.83 -1.87
CA ASP A 62 -15.46 -6.90 -1.89
C ASP A 62 -14.80 -6.08 -0.77
N PHE A 63 -15.50 -5.09 -0.21
CA PHE A 63 -14.97 -4.25 0.86
C PHE A 63 -15.29 -4.79 2.26
N ILE A 64 -16.39 -5.53 2.42
CA ILE A 64 -16.78 -6.17 3.69
C ILE A 64 -15.64 -6.96 4.36
N PRO A 65 -14.91 -7.86 3.66
CA PRO A 65 -13.83 -8.63 4.28
C PRO A 65 -12.60 -7.77 4.61
N LEU A 66 -12.51 -6.55 4.07
CA LEU A 66 -11.35 -5.67 4.22
C LEU A 66 -11.44 -4.72 5.42
N ARG A 67 -12.52 -4.83 6.20
CA ARG A 67 -12.74 -4.11 7.44
C ARG A 67 -13.06 -5.06 8.58
N TYR A 68 -12.77 -4.66 9.80
CA TYR A 68 -13.03 -5.48 10.98
C TYR A 68 -13.26 -4.61 12.20
N LYS A 69 -13.87 -5.18 13.25
CA LYS A 69 -14.00 -4.52 14.54
C LYS A 69 -12.77 -4.78 15.40
N ASN A 70 -12.23 -3.72 15.99
CA ASN A 70 -11.23 -3.77 17.05
C ASN A 70 -11.80 -3.07 18.29
N GLY A 71 -12.32 -3.86 19.24
CA GLY A 71 -13.17 -3.36 20.32
C GLY A 71 -14.41 -2.64 19.78
N ASN A 72 -14.64 -1.41 20.21
CA ASN A 72 -15.77 -0.59 19.78
C ASN A 72 -15.51 0.21 18.49
N LYS A 73 -14.35 0.03 17.85
CA LYS A 73 -13.97 0.79 16.65
C LYS A 73 -13.97 -0.10 15.42
N TRP A 74 -14.49 0.44 14.32
CA TRP A 74 -14.32 -0.15 12.99
C TRP A 74 -12.98 0.29 12.40
N ILE A 75 -12.23 -0.69 11.89
CA ILE A 75 -10.92 -0.51 11.28
C ILE A 75 -11.01 -1.00 9.82
N VAL A 76 -10.52 -0.19 8.90
CA VAL A 76 -10.24 -0.54 7.52
C VAL A 76 -8.79 -1.03 7.45
N SER A 77 -8.61 -2.23 6.91
CA SER A 77 -7.29 -2.83 6.73
C SER A 77 -6.50 -2.11 5.64
N VAL A 78 -5.19 -2.36 5.60
CA VAL A 78 -4.32 -1.86 4.51
C VAL A 78 -4.85 -2.32 3.13
N ALA A 79 -5.31 -3.57 3.04
CA ALA A 79 -5.90 -4.10 1.82
C ALA A 79 -7.21 -3.38 1.44
N GLY A 80 -8.01 -2.95 2.42
CA GLY A 80 -9.21 -2.14 2.20
C GLY A 80 -8.90 -0.77 1.63
N ILE A 81 -7.85 -0.13 2.14
CA ILE A 81 -7.39 1.16 1.62
C ILE A 81 -6.88 1.00 0.18
N LYS A 82 -6.06 -0.04 -0.06
CA LYS A 82 -5.56 -0.34 -1.41
C LYS A 82 -6.70 -0.66 -2.39
N TRP A 83 -7.69 -1.46 -2.00
CA TRP A 83 -8.87 -1.73 -2.83
C TRP A 83 -9.62 -0.44 -3.16
N PHE A 84 -9.78 0.45 -2.19
CA PHE A 84 -10.44 1.73 -2.41
C PHE A 84 -9.69 2.59 -3.44
N ASP A 85 -8.36 2.67 -3.36
CA ASP A 85 -7.57 3.46 -4.31
C ASP A 85 -7.45 2.81 -5.69
N ASP A 86 -7.24 1.50 -5.73
CA ASP A 86 -6.93 0.79 -6.98
C ASP A 86 -8.15 0.33 -7.77
N VAL A 87 -9.26 0.10 -7.08
CA VAL A 87 -10.51 -0.40 -7.69
C VAL A 87 -11.53 0.72 -7.66
N TRP A 88 -11.98 1.11 -6.46
CA TRP A 88 -13.14 1.97 -6.32
C TRP A 88 -12.91 3.38 -6.90
N ARG A 89 -11.81 4.05 -6.54
CA ARG A 89 -11.47 5.38 -7.05
C ARG A 89 -11.28 5.37 -8.56
N LYS A 90 -10.57 4.40 -9.14
CA LYS A 90 -10.33 4.37 -10.60
C LYS A 90 -11.60 4.15 -11.41
N GLU A 91 -12.58 3.46 -10.85
CA GLU A 91 -13.90 3.29 -11.48
C GLU A 91 -14.76 4.56 -11.41
N HIS A 92 -14.56 5.41 -10.40
CA HIS A 92 -15.44 6.55 -10.09
C HIS A 92 -14.79 7.94 -10.31
N ASP A 93 -13.46 8.04 -10.45
CA ASP A 93 -12.71 9.25 -10.81
C ASP A 93 -12.56 9.41 -12.34
N GLN A 94 -13.23 8.59 -13.16
CA GLN A 94 -13.34 8.84 -14.61
C GLN A 94 -14.35 9.95 -14.88
N SER A 95 -13.94 11.20 -14.67
CA SER A 95 -14.62 12.43 -15.11
C SER A 95 -13.62 13.43 -15.66
#